data_AF-A0A0F6HDU1-F1
#
_entry.id   AF-A0A0F6HDU1-F1
#
_cell.length_a   1.000
_cell.length_b   1.000
_cell.length_c   1.000
_cell.angle_alpha   90.00
_cell.angle_beta   90.00
_cell.angle_gamma   90.00
#
_symmetry.space_group_name_H-M   'P 1'
#
loop_
_entity.id
_entity.type
_entity.pdbx_description
1 polymer ?
#
loop_
_entity_poly.entity_id
_entity_poly.type
_entity_poly.pdbx_seq_one_letter_code
_entity_poly.pdbx_strand_id
1 'polypeptide(L)' 'MDEGEYAISYRTVQDIENGQSHPSVRSIFKISKRLKVRPKDLLDVQ' A
#
# COMPACT_ATOMS: atom_id res chain seq x y z
N MET A 1 -12.58 7.97 1.58
CA MET A 1 -11.83 9.16 2.01
C MET A 1 -10.46 9.05 1.36
N ASP A 2 -10.37 9.54 0.13
CA ASP A 2 -9.22 9.36 -0.77
C ASP A 2 -8.50 10.70 -0.96
N GLU A 3 -8.34 11.45 0.12
CA GLU A 3 -7.76 12.80 0.08
C GLU A 3 -6.34 12.79 0.64
N GLY A 4 -5.47 13.59 0.03
CA GLY A 4 -4.05 13.77 0.38
C GLY A 4 -3.06 13.26 -0.68
N GLU A 5 -1.81 13.70 -0.57
CA GLU A 5 -0.71 13.45 -1.51
C GLU A 5 -0.47 11.94 -1.80
N TYR A 6 -0.76 11.09 -0.81
CA TYR A 6 -0.62 9.63 -0.89
C TYR A 6 -1.97 8.90 -0.81
N ALA A 7 -3.01 9.48 -1.40
CA ALA A 7 -4.32 8.86 -1.48
C ALA A 7 -4.26 7.48 -2.17
N ILE A 8 -4.88 6.51 -1.53
CA ILE A 8 -5.10 5.14 -2.01
C ILE A 8 -6.48 4.72 -1.52
N SER A 9 -7.29 4.13 -2.40
CA SER A 9 -8.66 3.77 -2.03
C SER A 9 -8.66 2.66 -0.99
N TYR A 10 -9.61 2.72 -0.05
CA TYR A 10 -9.80 1.67 0.94
C TYR A 10 -9.95 0.28 0.28
N ARG A 11 -10.72 0.21 -0.82
CA ARG A 11 -10.93 -1.04 -1.57
C ARG A 11 -9.62 -1.61 -2.12
N THR A 12 -8.74 -0.77 -2.66
CA THR A 12 -7.43 -1.22 -3.14
C THR A 12 -6.59 -1.83 -2.03
N VAL A 13 -6.57 -1.21 -0.84
CA VAL A 13 -5.84 -1.76 0.31
C VAL A 13 -6.45 -3.09 0.73
N GLN A 14 -7.77 -3.17 0.84
CA GLN A 14 -8.49 -4.39 1.20
C GLN A 14 -8.24 -5.54 0.20
N ASP A 15 -8.26 -5.26 -1.11
CA ASP A 15 -8.00 -6.27 -2.14
C ASP A 15 -6.54 -6.77 -2.07
N ILE A 16 -5.57 -5.90 -1.74
CA ILE A 16 -4.17 -6.29 -1.52
C ILE A 16 -4.04 -7.18 -0.28
N GLU A 17 -4.62 -6.77 0.85
CA GLU A 17 -4.54 -7.51 2.12
C GLU A 17 -5.20 -8.89 2.04
N ASN A 18 -6.25 -9.04 1.23
CA ASN A 18 -6.94 -10.32 0.98
C ASN A 18 -6.27 -11.18 -0.10
N GLY A 19 -5.14 -10.75 -0.68
CA GLY A 19 -4.46 -11.45 -1.76
C GLY A 19 -5.22 -11.48 -3.09
N GLN A 20 -6.26 -10.64 -3.24
CA GLN A 20 -7.04 -10.52 -4.48
C GLN A 20 -6.36 -9.62 -5.52
N SER A 21 -5.39 -8.81 -5.10
CA SER A 21 -4.61 -7.93 -5.96
C SER A 21 -3.14 -7.93 -5.56
N HIS A 22 -2.25 -7.91 -6.56
CA HIS A 22 -0.82 -7.76 -6.31
C HIS A 22 -0.47 -6.28 -6.14
N PRO A 23 0.23 -5.89 -5.05
CA PRO A 23 0.57 -4.50 -4.82
C PRO A 23 1.61 -4.03 -5.85
N SER A 24 1.30 -2.96 -6.58
CA SER A 24 2.29 -2.28 -7.43
C SER A 24 3.32 -1.52 -6.58
N VAL A 25 4.50 -1.24 -7.14
CA VAL A 25 5.53 -0.39 -6.49
C VAL A 25 4.95 0.95 -6.02
N ARG A 26 4.04 1.55 -6.81
CA ARG A 26 3.33 2.79 -6.44
C ARG A 26 2.42 2.59 -5.22
N SER A 27 1.73 1.46 -5.13
CA SER A 27 0.85 1.14 -4.01
C SER A 27 1.67 0.92 -2.74
N ILE A 28 2.78 0.16 -2.83
CA ILE A 28 3.74 -0.04 -1.74
C ILE A 28 4.26 1.31 -1.24
N PHE A 29 4.69 2.19 -2.15
CA PHE A 29 5.15 3.53 -1.79
C PHE A 29 4.07 4.33 -1.04
N LYS A 30 2.85 4.40 -1.57
CA LYS A 30 1.74 5.13 -0.92
C LYS A 30 1.39 4.58 0.45
N ILE A 31 1.29 3.25 0.57
CA ILE A 31 1.01 2.57 1.84
C ILE A 31 2.12 2.88 2.86
N SER A 32 3.39 2.83 2.45
CA SER A 32 4.52 3.14 3.33
C SER A 32 4.46 4.56 3.89
N LYS A 33 4.05 5.54 3.06
CA LYS A 33 3.90 6.94 3.50
C LYS A 33 2.77 7.12 4.49
N ARG A 34 1.64 6.42 4.32
CA ARG A 34 0.51 6.49 5.27
C ARG A 34 0.83 5.81 6.60
N LEU A 35 1.52 4.68 6.56
CA LEU A 35 1.91 3.91 7.75
C LEU A 35 3.17 4.48 8.44
N LYS A 36 3.85 5.45 7.83
CA LYS A 36 5.11 6.04 8.32
C LYS A 36 6.21 5.00 8.52
N VAL A 37 6.28 4.03 7.61
CA VAL A 37 7.33 2.99 7.55
C VAL A 37 8.13 3.13 6.25
N ARG A 38 9.25 2.40 6.12
CA ARG A 38 10.00 2.37 4.85
C ARG A 38 9.35 1.35 3.91
N PRO A 39 9.40 1.54 2.59
CA PRO A 39 8.86 0.58 1.62
C PRO A 39 9.35 -0.86 1.83
N LYS A 40 10.62 -1.04 2.20
CA LYS A 40 11.20 -2.37 2.47
C LYS A 40 10.57 -3.09 3.67
N ASP A 41 9.97 -2.34 4.60
CA ASP A 41 9.31 -2.92 5.77
C ASP A 41 7.94 -3.54 5.38
N LEU A 42 7.47 -3.33 4.13
CA LEU A 42 6.27 -3.94 3.55
C LEU A 42 6.57 -5.13 2.63
N LEU A 43 7.84 -5.52 2.47
CA LEU A 43 8.28 -6.57 1.56
C LEU A 43 8.88 -7.73 2.36
N ASP A 44 8.33 -8.92 2.15
CA ASP A 44 8.89 -10.18 2.66
C ASP A 44 9.54 -10.92 1.49
N VAL A 45 10.78 -10.54 1.18
CA VAL A 45 11.59 -11.19 0.13
C VAL A 45 12.59 -12.10 0.83
N GLN A 46 12.47 -13.41 0.58
CA GLN A 46 13.44 -14.41 1.04
C GLN A 46 14.63 -14.55 0.09
#